data_AF-A0A7T4S0K5-F1
#
_entry.id   AF-A0A7T4S0K5-F1
#
_cell.length_a   1.000
_cell.length_b   1.000
_cell.length_c   1.000
_cell.angle_alpha   90.00
_cell.angle_beta   90.00
_cell.angle_gamma   90.00
#
_symmetry.space_group_name_H-M   'P 1'
#
loop_
_entity.id
_entity.type
_entity.pdbx_description
1 polymer ?
#
loop_
_entity_poly.entity_id
_entity_poly.type
_entity_poly.pdbx_seq_one_letter_code
_entity_poly.pdbx_strand_id
1 'polypeptide(L)'
;FIKSGRVVEMTMTATDDVEVADVVDTDMRYLYTDGEYWHFMDPESFEQVQADKAGMGGAEKWLKGEEDCIVTLWNGAPIWVQPPNFVELKITETDPGVRGDT
;
A
#
# COMPACT_ATOMS: atom_id res chain seq x y z
N PHE A 1 7.92 12.16 7.25
CA PHE A 1 7.34 12.87 6.10
C PHE A 1 6.59 11.92 5.16
N ILE A 2 7.23 10.83 4.74
CA ILE A 2 6.66 9.81 3.83
C ILE A 2 5.33 9.22 4.35
N LYS A 3 5.23 8.88 5.64
CA LYS A 3 3.98 8.35 6.26
C LYS A 3 2.73 9.22 6.06
N SER A 4 2.88 10.52 5.79
CA SER A 4 1.74 11.43 5.64
C SER A 4 1.40 11.77 4.19
N GLY A 5 2.25 11.37 3.22
CA GLY A 5 2.12 11.76 1.80
C GLY A 5 2.25 13.28 1.53
N ARG A 6 2.49 14.10 2.56
CA ARG A 6 2.59 15.56 2.43
C ARG A 6 3.93 15.95 1.84
N VAL A 7 3.88 16.79 0.80
CA VAL A 7 5.06 17.47 0.27
C VAL A 7 5.48 18.53 1.28
N VAL A 8 6.73 18.48 1.72
CA VAL A 8 7.33 19.45 2.65
C VAL A 8 8.57 20.04 1.99
N GLU A 9 8.62 21.37 1.92
CA GLU A 9 9.80 22.11 1.47
C GLU A 9 10.66 22.45 2.69
N MET A 10 11.95 22.14 2.63
CA MET A 10 12.90 22.37 3.73
C MET A 10 14.16 23.04 3.19
N THR A 11 14.55 24.16 3.80
CA THR A 11 15.81 24.85 3.51
C THR A 11 16.88 24.31 4.46
N MET A 12 17.98 23.77 3.92
CA MET A 12 19.11 23.25 4.70
C MET A 12 20.33 24.15 4.53
N THR A 13 21.09 24.34 5.61
CA THR A 13 22.36 25.06 5.64
C THR A 13 23.53 24.07 5.51
N ALA A 14 24.74 24.56 5.19
CA ALA A 14 25.89 23.70 4.89
C ALA A 14 26.40 22.85 6.08
N THR A 15 25.92 23.13 7.29
CA THR A 15 26.27 22.42 8.53
C THR A 15 25.16 21.49 9.04
N ASP A 16 24.04 21.39 8.33
CA ASP A 16 22.94 20.52 8.74
C ASP A 16 23.21 19.08 8.31
N ASP A 17 23.21 18.18 9.29
CA ASP A 17 23.27 16.74 9.07
C ASP A 17 21.85 16.14 9.06
N VAL A 18 21.63 15.13 8.22
CA VAL A 18 20.35 14.44 8.08
C VAL A 18 20.56 12.94 8.16
N GLU A 19 19.73 12.27 8.97
CA GLU A 19 19.70 10.82 8.99
C GLU A 19 19.06 10.28 7.72
N VAL A 20 19.74 9.32 7.08
CA VAL A 20 19.22 8.60 5.92
C VAL A 20 18.20 7.57 6.40
N ALA A 21 17.02 7.56 5.79
CA ALA A 21 16.02 6.54 6.01
C ALA A 21 16.28 5.35 5.08
N ASP A 22 16.27 4.13 5.63
CA ASP A 22 16.31 2.90 4.82
C ASP A 22 14.90 2.61 4.29
N VAL A 23 14.66 3.01 3.05
CA VAL A 23 13.37 2.88 2.37
C VAL A 23 13.55 2.01 1.14
N VAL A 24 12.78 0.93 1.07
CA VAL A 24 12.84 -0.04 -0.02
C VAL A 24 11.42 -0.32 -0.52
N ASP A 25 11.25 -0.23 -1.84
CA ASP A 25 10.04 -0.72 -2.50
C ASP A 25 10.27 -2.19 -2.87
N THR A 26 9.33 -3.04 -2.47
CA THR A 26 9.41 -4.48 -2.70
C THR A 26 8.13 -4.98 -3.34
N ASP A 27 8.28 -5.75 -4.42
CA ASP A 27 7.16 -6.47 -5.03
C ASP A 27 6.74 -7.61 -4.09
N MET A 28 5.49 -7.56 -3.64
CA MET A 28 4.93 -8.54 -2.72
C MET A 28 3.54 -8.99 -3.16
N ARG A 29 3.17 -10.21 -2.78
CA ARG A 29 1.83 -10.75 -3.00
C ARG A 29 0.97 -10.56 -1.77
N TYR A 30 -0.22 -9.99 -1.95
CA TYR A 30 -1.22 -9.92 -0.89
C TYR A 30 -1.78 -11.32 -0.60
N LEU A 31 -1.85 -11.69 0.68
CA LEU A 31 -2.34 -13.00 1.12
C LEU A 31 -3.75 -12.92 1.67
N TYR A 32 -3.92 -12.26 2.82
CA TYR A 32 -5.19 -12.16 3.54
C TYR A 32 -5.14 -11.01 4.55
N THR A 33 -6.30 -10.73 5.14
CA THR A 33 -6.43 -9.85 6.31
C THR A 33 -7.04 -10.62 7.47
N ASP A 34 -6.54 -10.37 8.68
CA ASP A 34 -7.10 -10.91 9.93
C ASP A 34 -8.14 -9.96 10.58
N GLY A 35 -8.43 -8.83 9.93
CA GLY A 35 -9.34 -7.79 10.38
C GLY A 35 -8.65 -6.55 10.96
N GLU A 36 -7.39 -6.66 11.38
CA GLU A 36 -6.59 -5.53 11.87
C GLU A 36 -5.37 -5.28 10.98
N TYR A 37 -4.73 -6.35 10.50
CA TYR A 37 -3.55 -6.32 9.67
C TYR A 37 -3.81 -6.95 8.29
N TRP A 38 -3.04 -6.49 7.31
CA TRP A 38 -2.99 -7.04 5.95
C TRP A 38 -1.63 -7.71 5.76
N HIS A 39 -1.66 -8.96 5.36
CA HIS A 39 -0.47 -9.81 5.26
C HIS A 39 -0.01 -9.90 3.82
N PHE A 40 1.28 -9.69 3.61
CA PHE A 40 1.95 -9.73 2.31
C PHE A 40 3.12 -10.69 2.37
N MET A 41 3.47 -11.28 1.23
CA MET A 41 4.59 -12.20 1.10
C MET A 41 5.44 -11.84 -0.10
N ASP A 42 6.75 -11.77 0.12
CA ASP A 42 7.74 -11.69 -0.95
C ASP A 42 7.78 -13.04 -1.70
N PRO A 43 7.55 -13.06 -3.04
CA PRO A 43 7.56 -14.29 -3.82
C PRO A 43 8.95 -14.92 -4.01
N GLU A 44 10.04 -14.18 -3.80
CA GLU A 44 11.42 -14.64 -3.95
C GLU A 44 11.97 -15.19 -2.63
N SER A 45 11.85 -14.42 -1.54
CA SER A 45 12.39 -14.78 -0.23
C SER A 45 11.42 -15.56 0.66
N PHE A 46 10.12 -15.54 0.33
CA PHE A 46 9.02 -16.05 1.17
C PHE A 46 8.90 -15.35 2.53
N GLU A 47 9.56 -14.20 2.71
CA GLU A 47 9.37 -13.36 3.89
C GLU A 47 7.98 -12.73 3.90
N GLN A 48 7.39 -12.68 5.09
CA GLN A 48 6.06 -12.10 5.29
C GLN A 48 6.16 -10.81 6.08
N VAL A 49 5.38 -9.82 5.64
CA VAL A 49 5.23 -8.55 6.35
C VAL A 49 3.75 -8.26 6.55
N GLN A 50 3.46 -7.54 7.63
CA GLN A 50 2.11 -7.12 7.96
C GLN A 50 2.02 -5.60 7.91
N ALA A 51 1.04 -5.07 7.18
CA ALA A 51 0.72 -3.66 7.17
C ALA A 51 -0.46 -3.39 8.12
N ASP A 52 -0.37 -2.30 8.88
CA ASP A 52 -1.49 -1.75 9.61
C ASP A 52 -2.36 -0.86 8.69
N LYS A 53 -3.49 -0.39 9.21
CA LYS A 53 -4.40 0.48 8.45
C LYS A 53 -3.72 1.77 7.93
N ALA A 54 -2.73 2.29 8.66
CA ALA A 54 -2.00 3.48 8.25
C ALA A 54 -1.07 3.17 7.06
N GLY A 55 -0.34 2.05 7.12
CA GLY A 55 0.52 1.57 6.04
C GLY A 55 -0.25 1.16 4.80
N MET A 56 -1.49 0.68 4.94
CA MET A 56 -2.37 0.39 3.80
C MET A 56 -2.74 1.63 2.98
N GLY A 57 -2.81 2.82 3.58
CA GLY A 57 -3.06 4.05 2.82
C GLY A 57 -4.38 4.10 2.03
N GLY A 58 -5.36 3.24 2.32
CA GLY A 58 -6.60 3.09 1.54
C GLY A 58 -6.56 1.97 0.49
N ALA A 59 -5.42 1.27 0.34
CA ALA A 59 -5.25 0.16 -0.59
C ALA A 59 -6.12 -1.06 -0.27
N GLU A 60 -6.62 -1.17 0.97
CA GLU A 60 -7.42 -2.30 1.45
C GLU A 60 -8.71 -2.52 0.65
N LYS A 61 -9.19 -1.50 -0.05
CA LYS A 61 -10.41 -1.56 -0.87
C LYS A 61 -10.20 -2.21 -2.24
N TRP A 62 -8.95 -2.31 -2.66
CA TRP A 62 -8.58 -2.75 -4.01
C TRP A 62 -7.97 -4.15 -4.02
N LEU A 63 -7.66 -4.71 -2.85
CA LEU A 63 -7.06 -6.02 -2.70
C LEU A 63 -8.09 -7.05 -2.23
N LYS A 64 -8.19 -8.18 -2.94
CA LYS A 64 -9.09 -9.29 -2.63
C LYS A 64 -8.37 -10.56 -2.22
N GLY A 65 -7.11 -10.72 -2.61
CA GLY A 65 -6.29 -11.90 -2.37
C GLY A 65 -5.51 -12.30 -3.62
N GLU A 66 -4.25 -12.67 -3.43
CA GLU A 66 -3.30 -13.12 -4.46
C GLU A 66 -2.82 -12.04 -5.45
N GLU A 67 -3.23 -10.78 -5.30
CA GLU A 67 -2.71 -9.71 -6.16
C GLU A 67 -1.25 -9.38 -5.84
N ASP A 68 -0.45 -9.18 -6.88
CA ASP A 68 0.90 -8.63 -6.77
C ASP A 68 0.82 -7.10 -6.62
N CYS A 69 1.51 -6.56 -5.61
CA CYS A 69 1.48 -5.15 -5.22
C CYS A 69 2.87 -4.70 -4.79
N ILE A 70 3.08 -3.38 -4.75
CA ILE A 70 4.35 -2.82 -4.28
C ILE A 70 4.16 -2.37 -2.83
N VAL A 71 5.00 -2.87 -1.93
CA VAL A 71 5.02 -2.50 -0.52
C VAL A 71 6.28 -1.68 -0.26
N THR A 72 6.11 -0.44 0.18
CA THR A 72 7.22 0.39 0.64
C THR A 72 7.50 0.09 2.10
N LEU A 73 8.70 -0.41 2.37
CA LEU A 73 9.21 -0.69 3.70
C LEU A 73 10.09 0.46 4.18
N TRP A 74 9.96 0.84 5.45
CA TRP A 74 10.90 1.72 6.14
C TRP A 74 11.47 1.00 7.34
N ASN A 75 12.78 0.74 7.35
CA ASN A 75 13.45 -0.09 8.34
C ASN A 75 12.75 -1.47 8.52
N GLY A 76 12.30 -2.06 7.41
CA GLY A 76 11.57 -3.33 7.40
C GLY A 76 10.08 -3.26 7.78
N ALA A 77 9.58 -2.09 8.19
CA ALA A 77 8.16 -1.91 8.52
C ALA A 77 7.37 -1.35 7.31
N PRO A 78 6.24 -1.95 6.91
CA PRO A 78 5.40 -1.41 5.84
C PRO A 78 4.86 -0.03 6.21
N ILE A 79 5.04 0.94 5.32
CA ILE A 79 4.57 2.33 5.50
C ILE A 79 3.64 2.80 4.38
N TRP A 80 3.63 2.10 3.25
CA TRP A 80 2.76 2.39 2.12
C TRP A 80 2.55 1.12 1.29
N VAL A 81 1.33 0.91 0.83
CA VAL A 81 0.98 -0.18 -0.09
C VAL A 81 0.38 0.42 -1.35
N GLN A 82 0.99 0.11 -2.49
CA GLN A 82 0.48 0.47 -3.80
C GLN A 82 -0.23 -0.74 -4.43
N PRO A 83 -1.56 -0.70 -4.58
CA PRO A 83 -2.31 -1.76 -5.23
C PRO A 83 -2.00 -1.78 -6.76
N PRO A 84 -2.39 -2.86 -7.46
CA PRO A 84 -2.30 -2.90 -8.92
C PRO A 84 -3.06 -1.73 -9.58
N ASN A 85 -2.58 -1.29 -10.75
CA ASN A 85 -3.25 -0.23 -11.52
C ASN A 85 -4.67 -0.60 -11.96
N PHE A 86 -4.95 -1.89 -12.16
CA PHE A 86 -6.24 -2.40 -12.59
C PHE A 86 -6.65 -3.56 -11.67
N VAL A 87 -7.89 -3.52 -11.19
CA VAL A 87 -8.47 -4.56 -10.33
C VAL A 87 -9.84 -4.95 -10.86
N GLU A 88 -10.13 -6.25 -10.91
CA GLU A 88 -11.44 -6.76 -11.29
C GLU A 88 -12.28 -6.98 -10.04
N LEU A 89 -13.20 -6.05 -9.73
CA LEU A 89 -14.10 -6.14 -8.57
C LEU A 89 -15.51 -6.57 -9.00
N LYS A 90 -16.13 -7.45 -8.19
CA LYS A 90 -17.53 -7.85 -8.43
C LYS A 90 -18.43 -6.82 -7.76
N ILE A 91 -19.37 -6.27 -8.50
CA ILE A 91 -20.42 -5.41 -7.96
C ILE A 91 -21.33 -6.28 -7.08
N THR A 92 -21.42 -5.96 -5.78
CA THR A 92 -22.29 -6.68 -4.82
C THR A 92 -23.70 -6.11 -4.79
N GLU A 93 -23.84 -4.81 -5.01
CA GLU A 93 -25.09 -4.08 -4.98
C GLU A 93 -25.04 -2.93 -6.00
N THR A 94 -26.12 -2.76 -6.77
CA THR A 94 -26.32 -1.63 -7.67
C THR A 94 -27.81 -1.43 -7.85
N ASP A 95 -28.25 -0.18 -8.03
CA ASP A 95 -29.62 0.10 -8.46
C ASP A 95 -29.87 -0.51 -9.85
N PRO A 96 -31.08 -1.01 -10.13
CA PRO A 96 -31.41 -1.58 -11.43
C PRO A 96 -31.28 -0.52 -12.52
N GLY A 97 -30.39 -0.77 -13.49
CA GLY A 97 -30.14 0.14 -14.60
C GLY A 97 -31.42 0.44 -15.37
N VAL A 98 -31.91 1.67 -15.28
CA VAL A 98 -33.02 2.15 -16.11
C VAL A 98 -32.47 2.33 -17.51
N ARG A 99 -32.94 1.49 -18.43
CA ARG A 99 -32.56 1.54 -19.84
C ARG A 99 -33.15 2.82 -20.46
N GLY A 100 -32.38 3.91 -20.48
CA GLY A 100 -32.88 5.18 -21.01
C GLY A 100 -32.00 6.41 -20.83
N ASP A 101 -31.11 6.45 -19.84
CA ASP A 101 -30.20 7.58 -19.65
C ASP A 101 -28.74 7.12 -19.82
N THR A 102 -28.14 7.58 -20.92
CA THR A 102 -26.69 7.53 -21.20
C THR A 102 -25.89 8.34 -20.21
#